data_AF-A0A9D6DK64-F1
#
_entry.id   AF-A0A9D6DK64-F1
#
_cell.length_a   1.000
_cell.length_b   1.000
_cell.length_c   1.000
_cell.angle_alpha   90.00
_cell.angle_beta   90.00
_cell.angle_gamma   90.00
#
_symmetry.space_group_name_H-M   'P 1'
#
loop_
_entity.id
_entity.type
_entity.pdbx_description
1 polymer ?
#
loop_
_entity_poly.entity_id
_entity_poly.type
_entity_poly.pdbx_seq_one_letter_code
_entity_poly.pdbx_strand_id
1 'polypeptide(L)'
;VVTSFIGLRYPGDSHVFGLAWEIGCFLLAMAGFAGRVYTVGTAPRGTAGRNTRRQKAERLNTTGPYSVVRHPLYFGNYVIALGLSFFSRAWYLPVIVSLAGLLYYERIAAREEQFLEAKFGEQFHRWSARVPPFIPRLRLWIRPAEPFSWRRVLRREFYGLSLLTTAFFVLDVVEDHAVDGHLDFDPVWRIVFLIGAAVFVVLWPLKKWTRVLRAD
;
A
#
# COMPACT_ATOMS: atom_id res chain seq x y z
N VAL A 1 -20.57 15.27 19.36
CA VAL A 1 -20.20 15.81 18.02
C VAL A 1 -19.14 14.94 17.33
N VAL A 2 -19.04 13.65 17.64
CA VAL A 2 -18.09 12.74 16.96
C VAL A 2 -18.89 11.59 16.38
N THR A 3 -19.48 11.83 15.20
CA THR A 3 -20.15 10.81 14.41
C THR A 3 -19.10 10.03 13.62
N SER A 4 -18.57 8.99 14.26
CA SER A 4 -18.19 7.74 13.60
C SER A 4 -18.88 6.61 14.35
N PHE A 5 -19.46 5.65 13.65
CA PHE A 5 -20.32 4.57 14.18
C PHE A 5 -21.57 5.00 14.99
N ILE A 6 -21.68 6.25 15.46
CA ILE A 6 -22.67 6.69 16.47
C ILE A 6 -23.78 7.59 15.87
N GLY A 7 -24.05 7.44 14.57
CA GLY A 7 -25.18 8.07 13.87
C GLY A 7 -26.07 7.01 13.20
N LEU A 8 -26.46 5.99 13.97
CA LEU A 8 -27.26 4.81 13.64
C LEU A 8 -28.34 5.02 12.55
N ARG A 9 -27.95 4.93 11.28
CA ARG A 9 -28.70 4.40 10.11
C ARG A 9 -27.84 4.58 8.86
N TYR A 10 -27.89 3.61 7.94
CA TYR A 10 -27.30 3.75 6.60
C TYR A 10 -27.79 5.06 5.97
N PRO A 11 -26.97 5.82 5.21
CA PRO A 11 -27.51 6.85 4.34
C PRO A 11 -28.51 6.20 3.36
N GLY A 12 -29.80 6.31 3.68
CA GLY A 12 -30.89 5.69 2.93
C GLY A 12 -31.28 4.26 3.31
N ASP A 13 -30.95 3.74 4.51
CA ASP A 13 -31.42 2.42 5.00
C ASP A 13 -31.22 1.25 4.00
N SER A 14 -30.15 1.29 3.20
CA SER A 14 -29.86 0.26 2.20
C SER A 14 -28.49 -0.37 2.43
N HIS A 15 -28.50 -1.67 2.72
CA HIS A 15 -27.32 -2.55 2.76
C HIS A 15 -26.45 -2.40 1.50
N VAL A 16 -27.09 -2.12 0.36
CA VAL A 16 -26.42 -1.89 -0.93
C VAL A 16 -25.48 -0.67 -0.90
N PHE A 17 -25.89 0.45 -0.27
CA PHE A 17 -25.06 1.64 -0.20
C PHE A 17 -23.86 1.43 0.73
N GLY A 18 -24.05 0.72 1.85
CA GLY A 18 -22.96 0.36 2.75
C GLY A 18 -21.90 -0.49 2.05
N LEU A 19 -22.34 -1.58 1.42
CA LEU A 19 -21.46 -2.45 0.65
C LEU A 19 -20.75 -1.70 -0.49
N ALA A 20 -21.46 -0.83 -1.21
CA ALA A 20 -20.85 -0.03 -2.28
C ALA A 20 -19.75 0.91 -1.76
N TRP A 21 -19.97 1.51 -0.57
CA TRP A 21 -18.97 2.35 0.09
C TRP A 21 -17.72 1.55 0.48
N GLU A 22 -17.90 0.40 1.10
CA GLU A 22 -16.78 -0.45 1.53
C GLU A 22 -16.00 -1.00 0.34
N ILE A 23 -16.70 -1.41 -0.73
CA ILE A 23 -16.08 -1.78 -2.00
C ILE A 23 -15.28 -0.60 -2.55
N GLY A 24 -15.81 0.63 -2.52
CA GLY A 24 -15.09 1.84 -2.92
C GLY A 24 -13.80 2.05 -2.11
N CYS A 25 -13.87 1.87 -0.78
CA CYS A 25 -12.72 1.95 0.13
C CYS A 25 -11.67 0.87 -0.19
N PHE A 26 -12.12 -0.35 -0.45
CA PHE A 26 -11.25 -1.47 -0.83
C PHE A 26 -10.60 -1.25 -2.19
N LEU A 27 -11.33 -0.76 -3.19
CA LEU A 27 -10.78 -0.41 -4.49
C LEU A 27 -9.74 0.71 -4.40
N LEU A 28 -9.97 1.71 -3.55
CA LEU A 28 -8.97 2.75 -3.28
C LEU A 28 -7.70 2.14 -2.67
N ALA A 29 -7.84 1.26 -1.67
CA ALA A 29 -6.69 0.59 -1.07
C ALA A 29 -5.97 -0.34 -2.08
N MET A 30 -6.73 -1.06 -2.91
CA MET A 30 -6.21 -1.88 -4.01
C MET A 30 -5.47 -1.06 -5.05
N ALA A 31 -5.91 0.16 -5.37
CA ALA A 31 -5.17 1.05 -6.27
C ALA A 31 -3.80 1.43 -5.69
N GLY A 32 -3.75 1.76 -4.39
CA GLY A 32 -2.48 1.99 -3.69
C GLY A 32 -1.57 0.76 -3.69
N PHE A 33 -2.15 -0.42 -3.43
CA PHE A 33 -1.44 -1.70 -3.48
C PHE A 33 -0.94 -2.06 -4.88
N ALA A 34 -1.74 -1.82 -5.92
CA ALA A 34 -1.35 -2.01 -7.32
C ALA A 34 -0.17 -1.11 -7.69
N GLY A 35 -0.16 0.15 -7.23
CA GLY A 35 0.99 1.05 -7.38
C GLY A 35 2.26 0.48 -6.75
N ARG A 36 2.16 -0.16 -5.57
CA ARG A 36 3.29 -0.86 -4.94
C ARG A 36 3.72 -2.08 -5.74
N VAL A 37 2.78 -2.91 -6.18
CA VAL A 37 3.04 -4.10 -7.02
C VAL A 37 3.81 -3.68 -8.27
N TYR A 38 3.35 -2.63 -8.94
CA TYR A 38 4.02 -2.07 -10.11
C TYR A 38 5.44 -1.60 -9.77
N THR A 39 5.59 -0.79 -8.73
CA THR A 39 6.89 -0.27 -8.26
C THR A 39 7.87 -1.38 -7.93
N VAL A 40 7.45 -2.42 -7.23
CA VAL A 40 8.30 -3.56 -6.88
C VAL A 40 8.60 -4.42 -8.10
N GLY A 41 7.62 -4.64 -8.97
CA GLY A 41 7.78 -5.44 -10.19
C GLY A 41 8.78 -4.83 -11.14
N THR A 42 8.86 -3.50 -11.23
CA THR A 42 9.81 -2.77 -12.09
C THR A 42 11.06 -2.30 -11.36
N ALA A 43 11.19 -2.56 -10.05
CA ALA A 43 12.34 -2.10 -9.28
C ALA A 43 13.65 -2.75 -9.78
N PRO A 44 14.72 -1.97 -9.93
CA PRO A 44 16.06 -2.50 -10.11
C PRO A 44 16.49 -3.60 -9.13
N ARG A 45 17.31 -4.53 -9.63
CA ARG A 45 18.08 -5.46 -8.77
C ARG A 45 18.95 -4.66 -7.79
N GLY A 46 19.25 -5.26 -6.63
CA GLY A 46 20.04 -4.58 -5.60
C GLY A 46 19.32 -3.49 -4.79
N THR A 47 18.04 -3.23 -5.07
CA THR A 47 17.21 -2.32 -4.25
C THR A 47 16.76 -3.03 -2.98
N ALA A 48 16.96 -2.36 -1.83
CA ALA A 48 16.43 -2.78 -0.54
C ALA A 48 14.93 -3.12 -0.65
N GLY A 49 14.53 -4.21 0.00
CA GLY A 49 13.14 -4.61 0.15
C GLY A 49 12.69 -4.48 1.60
N ARG A 50 11.43 -4.86 1.87
CA ARG A 50 10.90 -5.02 3.23
C ARG A 50 11.87 -5.85 4.09
N ASN A 51 12.11 -5.43 5.34
CA ASN A 51 12.96 -6.10 6.33
C ASN A 51 14.46 -6.19 6.03
N THR A 52 15.02 -5.25 5.26
CA THR A 52 16.49 -5.15 5.16
C THR A 52 17.04 -4.42 6.38
N ARG A 53 17.88 -5.06 7.20
CA ARG A 53 18.49 -4.44 8.41
C ARG A 53 19.37 -3.21 8.12
N ARG A 54 19.75 -2.99 6.85
CA ARG A 54 20.54 -1.85 6.37
C ARG A 54 19.98 -1.36 5.05
N GLN A 55 20.04 -0.06 4.80
CA GLN A 55 19.71 0.48 3.48
C GLN A 55 20.68 -0.08 2.43
N LYS A 56 20.13 -0.56 1.31
CA LYS A 56 20.87 -1.13 0.18
C LYS A 56 20.34 -0.50 -1.09
N ALA A 57 21.22 0.14 -1.84
CA ALA A 57 20.92 0.67 -3.16
C ALA A 57 22.17 0.47 -4.01
N GLU A 58 22.18 -0.51 -4.91
CA GLU A 58 23.31 -0.70 -5.84
C GLU A 58 23.35 0.41 -6.90
N ARG A 59 22.17 0.91 -7.30
CA ARG A 59 22.01 2.04 -8.21
C ARG A 59 20.86 2.94 -7.76
N LEU A 60 20.89 4.19 -8.20
CA LEU A 60 19.80 5.13 -7.98
C LEU A 60 18.62 4.79 -8.89
N ASN A 61 17.44 4.62 -8.31
CA ASN A 61 16.22 4.31 -9.07
C ASN A 61 15.62 5.62 -9.60
N THR A 62 15.61 5.79 -10.93
CA THR A 62 15.16 7.05 -11.57
C THR A 62 14.12 6.84 -12.67
N THR A 63 13.74 5.59 -12.96
CA THR A 63 12.80 5.21 -14.01
C THR A 63 11.55 4.53 -13.43
N GLY A 64 10.50 4.40 -14.25
CA GLY A 64 9.21 3.87 -13.81
C GLY A 64 8.59 4.77 -12.74
N PRO A 65 8.04 4.23 -11.64
CA PRO A 65 7.41 5.05 -10.61
C PRO A 65 8.35 6.07 -9.95
N TYR A 66 9.65 5.79 -9.90
CA TYR A 66 10.67 6.71 -9.37
C TYR A 66 10.94 7.91 -10.28
N SER A 67 10.41 7.93 -11.51
CA SER A 67 10.48 9.09 -12.40
C SER A 67 9.41 10.14 -12.10
N VAL A 68 8.27 9.73 -11.53
CA VAL A 68 7.12 10.60 -11.27
C VAL A 68 7.02 11.05 -9.83
N VAL A 69 7.58 10.29 -8.88
CA VAL A 69 7.65 10.62 -7.45
C VAL A 69 8.89 9.97 -6.84
N ARG A 70 9.54 10.62 -5.86
CA ARG A 70 10.75 10.08 -5.23
C ARG A 70 10.48 8.82 -4.41
N HIS A 71 9.32 8.77 -3.76
CA HIS A 71 8.95 7.70 -2.82
C HIS A 71 7.64 6.97 -3.21
N PRO A 72 7.60 6.26 -4.36
CA PRO A 72 6.38 5.65 -4.87
C PRO A 72 5.78 4.57 -3.94
N LEU A 73 6.62 3.87 -3.17
CA LEU A 73 6.16 2.88 -2.19
C LEU A 73 5.45 3.53 -0.99
N TYR A 74 5.90 4.71 -0.56
CA TYR A 74 5.27 5.47 0.52
C TYR A 74 3.95 6.06 0.06
N PHE A 75 3.91 6.61 -1.16
CA PHE A 75 2.67 7.04 -1.78
C PHE A 75 1.64 5.89 -1.88
N GLY A 76 2.05 4.71 -2.34
CA GLY A 76 1.17 3.55 -2.39
C GLY A 76 0.66 3.11 -1.01
N ASN A 77 1.53 3.11 0.02
CA ASN A 77 1.11 2.81 1.39
C ASN A 77 0.15 3.86 1.96
N TYR A 78 0.36 5.13 1.64
CA TYR A 78 -0.51 6.22 2.03
C TYR A 78 -1.91 6.05 1.45
N VAL A 79 -2.02 5.71 0.16
CA VAL A 79 -3.32 5.43 -0.49
C VAL A 79 -4.01 4.22 0.13
N ILE A 80 -3.26 3.16 0.49
CA ILE A 80 -3.81 2.01 1.26
C ILE A 80 -4.39 2.46 2.59
N ALA A 81 -3.63 3.25 3.36
CA ALA A 81 -4.07 3.75 4.67
C ALA A 81 -5.29 4.67 4.55
N LEU A 82 -5.35 5.48 3.50
CA LEU A 82 -6.54 6.28 3.19
C LEU A 82 -7.77 5.40 2.94
N GLY A 83 -7.66 4.38 2.10
CA GLY A 83 -8.76 3.44 1.85
C GLY A 83 -9.29 2.79 3.13
N LEU A 84 -8.39 2.34 4.01
CA LEU A 84 -8.77 1.80 5.33
C LEU A 84 -9.42 2.86 6.24
N SER A 85 -8.96 4.11 6.20
CA SER A 85 -9.52 5.18 7.03
C SER A 85 -10.95 5.56 6.63
N PHE A 86 -11.26 5.56 5.33
CA PHE A 86 -12.59 5.83 4.80
C PHE A 86 -13.61 4.73 5.16
N PHE A 87 -13.14 3.51 5.41
CA PHE A 87 -14.00 2.38 5.78
C PHE A 87 -14.87 2.71 7.00
N SER A 88 -14.28 3.33 8.03
CA SER A 88 -14.97 3.74 9.27
C SER A 88 -16.12 4.74 9.10
N ARG A 89 -16.28 5.32 7.90
CA ARG A 89 -17.21 6.41 7.58
C ARG A 89 -17.03 7.68 8.44
N ALA A 90 -15.95 7.74 9.23
CA ALA A 90 -15.59 8.88 10.04
C ALA A 90 -14.88 9.94 9.18
N TRP A 91 -15.52 11.07 8.91
CA TRP A 91 -14.94 12.12 8.06
C TRP A 91 -13.58 12.64 8.55
N TYR A 92 -13.33 12.60 9.87
CA TYR A 92 -12.08 13.07 10.48
C TYR A 92 -10.93 12.07 10.40
N LEU A 93 -11.20 10.76 10.28
CA LEU A 93 -10.14 9.74 10.26
C LEU A 93 -9.23 9.85 9.03
N PRO A 94 -9.73 10.05 7.79
CA PRO A 94 -8.88 10.32 6.63
C PRO A 94 -7.99 11.55 6.80
N VAL A 95 -8.48 12.60 7.48
CA VAL A 95 -7.69 13.82 7.75
C VAL A 95 -6.56 13.49 8.73
N ILE A 96 -6.85 12.80 9.83
CA ILE A 96 -5.85 12.38 10.82
C ILE A 96 -4.80 11.48 10.17
N VAL A 97 -5.24 10.47 9.41
CA VAL A 97 -4.35 9.56 8.67
C VAL A 97 -3.49 10.33 7.66
N SER A 98 -4.06 11.35 7.02
CA SER A 98 -3.30 12.18 6.08
C SER A 98 -2.19 12.96 6.76
N LEU A 99 -2.51 13.65 7.86
CA LEU A 99 -1.54 14.44 8.63
C LEU A 99 -0.47 13.56 9.29
N ALA A 100 -0.88 12.46 9.90
CA ALA A 100 0.03 11.49 10.49
C ALA A 100 0.93 10.84 9.42
N GLY A 101 0.37 10.51 8.26
CA GLY A 101 1.10 9.96 7.12
C GLY A 101 2.14 10.94 6.58
N LEU A 102 1.80 12.22 6.44
CA LEU A 102 2.74 13.27 6.04
C LEU A 102 3.94 13.33 6.99
N LEU A 103 3.69 13.46 8.30
CA LEU A 103 4.75 13.54 9.31
C LEU A 103 5.61 12.26 9.37
N TYR A 104 4.97 11.10 9.26
CA TYR A 104 5.66 9.82 9.32
C TYR A 104 6.54 9.58 8.10
N TYR A 105 6.00 9.77 6.89
CA TYR A 105 6.74 9.55 5.65
C TYR A 105 7.78 10.63 5.39
N GLU A 106 7.56 11.89 5.80
CA GLU A 106 8.57 12.93 5.73
C GLU A 106 9.85 12.52 6.47
N ARG A 107 9.72 12.06 7.72
CA ARG A 107 10.88 11.68 8.56
C ARG A 107 11.65 10.50 8.01
N ILE A 108 10.94 9.51 7.44
CA ILE A 108 11.58 8.33 6.85
C ILE A 108 12.23 8.68 5.51
N ALA A 109 11.51 9.43 4.68
CA ALA A 109 12.02 9.91 3.39
C ALA A 109 13.28 10.75 3.57
N ALA A 110 13.32 11.66 4.55
CA ALA A 110 14.50 12.48 4.83
C ALA A 110 15.74 11.62 5.14
N ARG A 111 15.59 10.55 5.94
CA ARG A 111 16.70 9.64 6.25
C ARG A 111 17.15 8.80 5.06
N GLU A 112 16.20 8.34 4.25
CA GLU A 112 16.51 7.61 3.02
C GLU A 112 17.21 8.52 2.00
N GLU A 113 16.75 9.76 1.86
CA GLU A 113 17.36 10.75 0.98
C GLU A 113 18.77 11.13 1.42
N GLN A 114 19.01 11.32 2.73
CA GLN A 114 20.38 11.53 3.25
C GLN A 114 21.33 10.37 2.90
N PHE A 115 20.84 9.12 3.01
CA PHE A 115 21.64 7.95 2.61
C PHE A 115 21.90 7.92 1.10
N LEU A 116 20.89 8.22 0.27
CA LEU A 116 21.02 8.26 -1.18
C LEU A 116 21.94 9.40 -1.63
N GLU A 117 21.85 10.57 -1.00
CA GLU A 117 22.71 11.73 -1.24
C GLU A 117 24.16 11.40 -0.89
N ALA A 118 24.42 10.85 0.29
CA ALA A 118 25.76 10.43 0.69
C ALA A 118 26.37 9.38 -0.24
N LYS A 119 25.54 8.55 -0.88
CA LYS A 119 25.99 7.49 -1.78
C LYS A 119 26.15 7.90 -3.24
N PHE A 120 25.24 8.73 -3.76
CA PHE A 120 25.14 9.04 -5.19
C PHE A 120 25.42 10.52 -5.52
N GLY A 121 25.58 11.38 -4.50
CA GLY A 121 26.00 12.77 -4.62
C GLY A 121 25.23 13.55 -5.69
N GLU A 122 25.96 14.11 -6.65
CA GLU A 122 25.40 14.94 -7.72
C GLU A 122 24.31 14.25 -8.56
N GLN A 123 24.42 12.92 -8.75
CA GLN A 123 23.40 12.17 -9.48
C GLN A 123 22.05 12.21 -8.74
N PHE A 124 22.07 12.10 -7.41
CA PHE A 124 20.89 12.23 -6.57
C PHE A 124 20.32 13.65 -6.67
N HIS A 125 21.15 14.68 -6.51
CA HIS A 125 20.70 16.09 -6.59
C HIS A 125 20.02 16.41 -7.94
N ARG A 126 20.62 15.99 -9.06
CA ARG A 126 20.05 16.20 -10.40
C ARG A 126 18.71 15.49 -10.59
N TRP A 127 18.49 14.35 -9.94
CA TRP A 127 17.23 13.63 -10.00
C TRP A 127 16.19 14.24 -9.04
N SER A 128 16.55 14.46 -7.77
CA SER A 128 15.63 14.93 -6.72
C SER A 128 15.15 16.37 -6.95
N ALA A 129 15.93 17.22 -7.62
CA ALA A 129 15.52 18.57 -8.01
C ALA A 129 14.35 18.60 -9.02
N ARG A 130 14.19 17.53 -9.82
CA ARG A 130 13.15 17.45 -10.86
C ARG A 130 11.92 16.67 -10.41
N VAL A 131 12.11 15.68 -9.53
CA VAL A 131 11.07 14.73 -9.12
C VAL A 131 10.45 15.14 -7.78
N PRO A 132 9.11 15.27 -7.69
CA PRO A 132 8.46 15.66 -6.44
C PRO A 132 8.64 14.58 -5.36
N PRO A 133 8.70 14.98 -4.06
CA PRO A 133 8.93 14.03 -2.97
C PRO A 133 7.77 13.07 -2.77
N PHE A 134 6.52 13.55 -2.86
CA PHE A 134 5.34 12.78 -2.43
C PHE A 134 4.17 12.78 -3.42
N ILE A 135 3.78 13.93 -3.98
CA ILE A 135 2.66 14.01 -4.93
C ILE A 135 3.17 13.66 -6.35
N PRO A 136 2.69 12.58 -7.00
CA PRO A 136 3.22 12.16 -8.29
C PRO A 136 2.94 13.15 -9.41
N ARG A 137 3.96 13.43 -10.22
CA ARG A 137 3.85 14.23 -11.44
C ARG A 137 3.95 13.33 -12.66
N LEU A 138 2.80 12.84 -13.14
CA LEU A 138 2.72 11.84 -14.23
C LEU A 138 3.38 12.27 -15.55
N ARG A 139 3.51 13.59 -15.78
CA ARG A 139 4.21 14.13 -16.96
C ARG A 139 5.70 13.79 -17.02
N LEU A 140 6.31 13.41 -15.89
CA LEU A 140 7.73 13.02 -15.80
C LEU A 140 7.98 11.54 -16.11
N TRP A 141 6.96 10.80 -16.59
CA TRP A 141 7.05 9.36 -16.76
C TRP A 141 8.18 8.94 -17.71
N ILE A 142 9.09 8.13 -17.19
CA ILE A 142 10.15 7.47 -17.93
C ILE A 142 9.91 5.97 -17.85
N ARG A 143 9.96 5.26 -18.98
CA ARG A 143 9.77 3.80 -19.02
C ARG A 143 10.75 3.10 -18.07
N PRO A 144 10.31 2.07 -17.32
CA PRO A 144 11.19 1.35 -16.42
C PRO A 144 12.40 0.74 -17.14
N ALA A 145 13.57 0.81 -16.50
CA ALA A 145 14.80 0.23 -17.05
C ALA A 145 14.81 -1.31 -17.02
N GLU A 146 14.01 -1.92 -16.15
CA GLU A 146 13.90 -3.38 -16.04
C GLU A 146 12.49 -3.84 -16.43
N PRO A 147 12.35 -5.01 -17.06
CA PRO A 147 11.04 -5.59 -17.31
C PRO A 147 10.35 -5.96 -15.99
N PHE A 148 9.02 -5.97 -16.02
CA PHE A 148 8.22 -6.32 -14.86
C PHE A 148 8.45 -7.77 -14.43
N SER A 149 8.74 -8.01 -13.15
CA SER A 149 9.02 -9.34 -12.60
C SER A 149 7.96 -9.82 -11.61
N TRP A 150 7.09 -10.73 -12.06
CA TRP A 150 6.10 -11.39 -11.19
C TRP A 150 6.73 -12.14 -10.02
N ARG A 151 7.87 -12.81 -10.22
CA ARG A 151 8.57 -13.53 -9.15
C ARG A 151 8.96 -12.60 -8.01
N ARG A 152 9.44 -11.39 -8.33
CA ARG A 152 9.82 -10.38 -7.34
C ARG A 152 8.61 -9.87 -6.57
N VAL A 153 7.50 -9.59 -7.27
CA VAL A 153 6.24 -9.17 -6.66
C VAL A 153 5.70 -10.25 -5.71
N LEU A 154 5.54 -11.48 -6.19
CA LEU A 154 5.03 -12.59 -5.40
C LEU A 154 5.90 -12.88 -4.19
N ARG A 155 7.20 -12.62 -4.24
CA ARG A 155 8.09 -12.78 -3.08
C ARG A 155 7.97 -11.66 -2.04
N ARG A 156 7.73 -10.42 -2.49
CA ARG A 156 7.86 -9.21 -1.65
C ARG A 156 6.51 -8.63 -1.18
N GLU A 157 5.44 -8.83 -1.94
CA GLU A 157 4.15 -8.14 -1.71
C GLU A 157 3.02 -9.05 -1.23
N PHE A 158 3.15 -10.38 -1.25
CA PHE A 158 2.05 -11.27 -0.83
C PHE A 158 1.61 -11.08 0.63
N TYR A 159 2.54 -10.78 1.54
CA TYR A 159 2.18 -10.39 2.92
C TYR A 159 1.33 -9.12 2.95
N GLY A 160 1.62 -8.17 2.07
CA GLY A 160 0.88 -6.92 1.98
C GLY A 160 -0.56 -7.16 1.50
N LEU A 161 -0.75 -7.99 0.48
CA LEU A 161 -2.09 -8.38 0.01
C LEU A 161 -2.87 -9.09 1.11
N SER A 162 -2.26 -10.09 1.74
CA SER A 162 -2.89 -10.91 2.79
C SER A 162 -3.26 -10.08 4.02
N LEU A 163 -2.41 -9.12 4.39
CA LEU A 163 -2.69 -8.19 5.49
C LEU A 163 -3.85 -7.26 5.13
N LEU A 164 -3.90 -6.77 3.89
CA LEU A 164 -4.93 -5.84 3.45
C LEU A 164 -6.31 -6.49 3.40
N THR A 165 -6.43 -7.69 2.83
CA THR A 165 -7.70 -8.44 2.82
C THR A 165 -8.15 -8.80 4.24
N THR A 166 -7.22 -9.19 5.11
CA THR A 166 -7.52 -9.45 6.54
C THR A 166 -7.98 -8.19 7.25
N ALA A 167 -7.36 -7.03 6.99
CA ALA A 167 -7.74 -5.78 7.62
C ALA A 167 -9.19 -5.38 7.27
N PHE A 168 -9.58 -5.48 6.00
CA PHE A 168 -10.97 -5.20 5.59
C PHE A 168 -11.97 -6.17 6.22
N PHE A 169 -11.66 -7.47 6.25
CA PHE A 169 -12.51 -8.45 6.92
C PHE A 169 -12.67 -8.20 8.43
N VAL A 170 -11.59 -7.82 9.12
CA VAL A 170 -11.67 -7.48 10.54
C VAL A 170 -12.46 -6.18 10.76
N LEU A 171 -12.27 -5.18 9.91
CA LEU A 171 -13.01 -3.92 10.01
C LEU A 171 -14.51 -4.13 9.81
N ASP A 172 -14.88 -4.97 8.84
CA ASP A 172 -16.26 -5.39 8.57
C ASP A 172 -16.88 -6.09 9.79
N VAL A 173 -16.22 -7.14 10.31
CA VAL A 173 -16.70 -7.87 11.51
C VAL A 173 -16.82 -6.96 12.73
N VAL A 174 -15.90 -6.00 12.90
CA VAL A 174 -15.95 -5.03 14.00
C VAL A 174 -17.08 -4.02 13.80
N GLU A 175 -17.34 -3.59 12.57
CA GLU A 175 -18.47 -2.73 12.23
C GLU A 175 -19.81 -3.43 12.51
N ASP A 176 -20.00 -4.65 12.02
CA ASP A 176 -21.23 -5.43 12.25
C ASP A 176 -21.46 -5.67 13.74
N HIS A 177 -20.41 -6.03 14.49
CA HIS A 177 -20.51 -6.20 15.93
C HIS A 177 -20.87 -4.91 16.65
N ALA A 178 -20.35 -3.77 16.21
CA ALA A 178 -20.60 -2.46 16.83
C ALA A 178 -22.00 -1.91 16.48
N VAL A 179 -22.53 -2.21 15.29
CA VAL A 179 -23.81 -1.69 14.80
C VAL A 179 -24.98 -2.59 15.19
N ASP A 180 -24.88 -3.89 14.89
CA ASP A 180 -25.99 -4.85 15.04
C ASP A 180 -25.86 -5.71 16.31
N GLY A 181 -24.72 -5.67 16.99
CA GLY A 181 -24.45 -6.46 18.20
C GLY A 181 -24.22 -7.95 17.95
N HIS A 182 -24.36 -8.40 16.69
CA HIS A 182 -24.14 -9.77 16.26
C HIS A 182 -22.85 -9.88 15.44
N LEU A 183 -22.23 -11.06 15.47
CA LEU A 183 -21.14 -11.40 14.55
C LEU A 183 -21.78 -11.97 13.30
N ASP A 184 -22.09 -11.12 12.33
CA ASP A 184 -22.33 -11.58 10.96
C ASP A 184 -20.99 -11.59 10.20
N PHE A 185 -20.98 -12.33 9.10
CA PHE A 185 -19.85 -12.38 8.20
C PHE A 185 -20.37 -12.17 6.79
N ASP A 186 -20.18 -10.98 6.23
CA ASP A 186 -20.62 -10.71 4.87
C ASP A 186 -19.96 -11.71 3.88
N PRO A 187 -20.71 -12.34 2.96
CA PRO A 187 -20.17 -13.24 1.95
C PRO A 187 -18.98 -12.66 1.15
N VAL A 188 -19.03 -11.37 0.81
CA VAL A 188 -18.01 -10.67 0.03
C VAL A 188 -16.70 -10.60 0.81
N TRP A 189 -16.74 -10.11 2.05
CA TRP A 189 -15.53 -9.95 2.88
C TRP A 189 -14.93 -11.29 3.29
N ARG A 190 -15.76 -12.31 3.52
CA ARG A 190 -15.30 -13.70 3.70
C ARG A 190 -14.53 -14.21 2.48
N ILE A 191 -15.09 -14.06 1.28
CA ILE A 191 -14.44 -14.52 0.04
C ILE A 191 -13.11 -13.78 -0.17
N VAL A 192 -13.10 -12.46 0.00
CA VAL A 192 -11.88 -11.63 -0.12
C VAL A 192 -10.80 -12.07 0.88
N PHE A 193 -11.18 -12.32 2.14
CA PHE A 193 -10.28 -12.85 3.16
C PHE A 193 -9.73 -14.23 2.78
N LEU A 194 -10.58 -15.16 2.35
CA LEU A 194 -10.18 -16.51 1.96
C LEU A 194 -9.21 -16.50 0.77
N ILE A 195 -9.42 -15.61 -0.21
CA ILE A 195 -8.47 -15.42 -1.32
C ILE A 195 -7.10 -14.95 -0.80
N GLY A 196 -7.09 -13.93 0.07
CA GLY A 196 -5.85 -13.44 0.68
C GLY A 196 -5.13 -14.50 1.52
N ALA A 197 -5.88 -15.27 2.32
CA ALA A 197 -5.38 -16.37 3.12
C ALA A 197 -4.81 -17.50 2.25
N ALA A 198 -5.50 -17.89 1.17
CA ALA A 198 -5.01 -18.87 0.21
C ALA A 198 -3.70 -18.41 -0.44
N VAL A 199 -3.61 -17.14 -0.87
CA VAL A 199 -2.37 -16.56 -1.39
C VAL A 199 -1.24 -16.65 -0.35
N PHE A 200 -1.52 -16.34 0.92
CA PHE A 200 -0.54 -16.47 1.99
C PHE A 200 -0.06 -17.92 2.18
N VAL A 201 -1.00 -18.86 2.32
CA VAL A 201 -0.73 -20.28 2.57
C VAL A 201 0.07 -20.90 1.42
N VAL A 202 -0.17 -20.48 0.18
CA VAL A 202 0.58 -20.98 -0.99
C VAL A 202 1.95 -20.33 -1.08
N LEU A 203 2.05 -19.00 -0.95
CA LEU A 203 3.31 -18.28 -1.20
C LEU A 203 4.29 -18.29 -0.02
N TRP A 204 3.79 -18.45 1.22
CA TRP A 204 4.64 -18.51 2.40
C TRP A 204 5.61 -19.71 2.39
N PRO A 205 5.16 -20.96 2.17
CA PRO A 205 6.05 -22.12 2.02
C PRO A 205 6.97 -21.96 0.82
N LEU A 206 6.45 -21.50 -0.33
CA LEU A 206 7.25 -21.29 -1.53
C LEU A 206 8.40 -20.31 -1.28
N LYS A 207 8.15 -19.21 -0.58
CA LYS A 207 9.22 -18.27 -0.20
C LYS A 207 10.19 -18.85 0.82
N LYS A 208 9.69 -19.59 1.81
CA LYS A 208 10.49 -20.07 2.96
C LYS A 208 11.37 -21.27 2.59
N TRP A 209 10.84 -22.19 1.80
CA TRP A 209 11.46 -23.50 1.58
C TRP A 209 11.93 -23.74 0.14
N THR A 210 11.47 -22.96 -0.83
CA THR A 210 11.86 -23.18 -2.25
C THR A 210 12.73 -22.05 -2.80
N ARG A 211 13.40 -22.35 -3.93
CA ARG A 211 14.12 -21.35 -4.73
C ARG A 211 13.27 -20.74 -5.84
N VAL A 212 12.04 -21.21 -6.03
CA VAL A 212 11.15 -20.84 -7.16
C VAL A 212 10.91 -19.33 -7.23
N LEU A 213 10.78 -18.68 -6.08
CA LEU A 213 10.55 -17.23 -5.96
C LEU A 213 11.85 -16.41 -5.88
N ARG A 214 13.03 -17.02 -6.05
CA ARG A 214 14.28 -16.27 -6.22
C ARG A 214 14.28 -15.66 -7.61
N ALA A 215 14.05 -14.35 -7.66
CA ALA A 215 14.38 -13.54 -8.82
C ALA A 215 15.86 -13.16 -8.64
N ASP A 216 16.72 -13.92 -9.30
CA ASP A 216 18.16 -13.65 -9.38
C ASP A 216 18.41 -12.30 -10.05
#